data_AF-A0A2I0T3E2-F1
#
_entry.id   AF-A0A2I0T3E2-F1
#
_cell.length_a   1.000
_cell.length_b   1.000
_cell.length_c   1.000
_cell.angle_alpha   90.00
_cell.angle_beta   90.00
_cell.angle_gamma   90.00
#
_symmetry.space_group_name_H-M   'P 1'
#
loop_
_entity.id
_entity.type
_entity.pdbx_description
1 polymer ?
#
loop_
_entity_poly.entity_id
_entity_poly.type
_entity_poly.pdbx_seq_one_letter_code
_entity_poly.pdbx_strand_id
1 'polypeptide(L)'
;MIKIEFGVHFGREVKRADIVIMDKIQITTPYIIIEVKKPKLKDGKEQLKSYCNATGATMAVWCNGKEISYYHRKDPNYFESIPNIPASNQTLPDLLKVKFTFDDLIKEDILKSQKRSLKNLVTEMEDEVLANAGVDVFEECFKLIFIKLFDELEGARDRTKSLEFRNYGESDSELKQKIEKLFDKAKKKWEGVFNNDEKIKLSPSHLSVCISSLQNVKLFNSNLEVIDDAFEYLVNKSSKGEKGQYFTPRYVIDMCVKMLNPKKDESMIDTASGSCGFPIHTCFYVWRSIYKERGIEASHLFTAQEKISECQDYVKEKVFGIDFDEKSVRVSKMLNLIAGDGHTNVLYLNSIDFDRWDEWVKDDEDWQDVYFEGFKRLKNLRATKNQNRDFNFDVLMANPPFAGDIKESRILARYELGKKENGKPQSKVGRDILFIERNLDILKPGGRMAIVLPQGRFNNSSDKYIREFIAQKARILAVVGLHGNVFKPHTGTKTSVLFLQKWDDKLCPKCEDYNIFFATMSEPSKDNSGEKIYYPLLDSHDHLVVKHDLFHPHLEGDEPIKQKDESQEEFDRRIQEYRLNVEKYKDLQKDGIAEAFIEFAKAENLSFWKE
;
A
#
# COMPACT_ATOMS: atom_id res chain seq x y z
N MET A 1 30.82 -29.91 20.05
CA MET A 1 32.05 -29.11 20.27
C MET A 1 32.19 -28.13 19.12
N ILE A 2 32.54 -26.87 19.38
CA ILE A 2 32.73 -25.84 18.34
C ILE A 2 34.23 -25.66 18.09
N LYS A 3 34.64 -25.62 16.83
CA LYS A 3 36.01 -25.29 16.40
C LYS A 3 35.98 -24.11 15.43
N ILE A 4 37.01 -23.28 15.49
CA ILE A 4 37.18 -22.10 14.64
C ILE A 4 38.42 -22.34 13.78
N GLU A 5 38.45 -21.82 12.54
CA GLU A 5 39.59 -21.94 11.62
C GLU A 5 39.97 -23.43 11.37
N PHE A 6 38.94 -24.26 11.17
CA PHE A 6 39.11 -25.71 11.08
C PHE A 6 39.69 -26.12 9.71
N GLY A 7 40.77 -26.91 9.73
CA GLY A 7 41.43 -27.40 8.53
C GLY A 7 40.61 -28.46 7.79
N VAL A 8 40.22 -28.15 6.55
CA VAL A 8 39.55 -29.04 5.60
C VAL A 8 40.55 -29.47 4.52
N HIS A 9 40.75 -30.78 4.39
CA HIS A 9 41.75 -31.36 3.50
C HIS A 9 41.18 -31.66 2.11
N PHE A 10 41.85 -31.15 1.08
CA PHE A 10 41.60 -31.42 -0.34
C PHE A 10 42.84 -32.07 -0.96
N GLY A 11 43.01 -33.37 -0.72
CA GLY A 11 44.25 -34.07 -1.09
C GLY A 11 45.45 -33.50 -0.32
N ARG A 12 46.38 -32.83 -1.03
CA ARG A 12 47.56 -32.18 -0.43
C ARG A 12 47.33 -30.75 0.04
N GLU A 13 46.24 -30.11 -0.40
CA GLU A 13 45.91 -28.74 -0.03
C GLU A 13 45.04 -28.74 1.24
N VAL A 14 45.28 -27.80 2.16
CA VAL A 14 44.46 -27.61 3.36
C VAL A 14 43.85 -26.22 3.32
N LYS A 15 42.52 -26.15 3.24
CA LYS A 15 41.75 -24.91 3.35
C LYS A 15 41.16 -24.80 4.74
N ARG A 16 40.75 -23.62 5.18
CA ARG A 16 40.15 -23.42 6.51
C ARG A 16 38.70 -22.99 6.39
N ALA A 17 37.83 -23.68 7.13
CA ALA A 17 36.45 -23.26 7.35
C ALA A 17 36.38 -22.39 8.60
N ASP A 18 35.58 -21.33 8.56
CA ASP A 18 35.55 -20.32 9.62
C ASP A 18 35.08 -20.91 10.96
N ILE A 19 33.94 -21.60 10.98
CA ILE A 19 33.40 -22.24 12.18
C ILE A 19 32.87 -23.64 11.81
N VAL A 20 33.17 -24.62 12.66
CA VAL A 20 32.70 -26.01 12.52
C VAL A 20 32.11 -26.51 13.84
N ILE A 21 30.89 -27.03 13.78
CA ILE A 21 30.24 -27.72 14.89
C ILE A 21 30.43 -29.22 14.66
N MET A 22 31.07 -29.89 15.63
CA MET A 22 31.32 -31.33 15.61
C MET A 22 30.10 -32.13 16.07
N ASP A 23 29.97 -33.34 15.53
CA ASP A 23 28.94 -34.30 15.92
C ASP A 23 29.00 -34.59 17.43
N LYS A 24 27.81 -34.80 18.02
CA LYS A 24 27.65 -34.98 19.47
C LYS A 24 28.22 -36.31 19.97
N ILE A 25 28.20 -37.33 19.12
CA ILE A 25 28.68 -38.69 19.43
C ILE A 25 30.08 -38.86 18.85
N GLN A 26 30.26 -38.54 17.56
CA GLN A 26 31.55 -38.59 16.87
C GLN A 26 32.20 -37.21 16.87
N ILE A 27 32.78 -36.81 18.00
CA ILE A 27 33.34 -35.46 18.24
C ILE A 27 34.49 -35.04 17.29
N THR A 28 34.99 -35.94 16.45
CA THR A 28 35.99 -35.69 15.41
C THR A 28 35.39 -35.43 14.03
N THR A 29 34.09 -35.70 13.85
CA THR A 29 33.37 -35.60 12.58
C THR A 29 32.66 -34.24 12.50
N PRO A 30 32.96 -33.41 11.50
CA PRO A 30 32.21 -32.18 11.24
C PRO A 30 30.73 -32.49 10.98
N TYR A 31 29.85 -31.85 11.73
CA TYR A 31 28.39 -31.99 11.59
C TYR A 31 27.80 -30.78 10.84
N ILE A 32 28.14 -29.57 11.28
CA ILE A 32 27.73 -28.29 10.66
C ILE A 32 28.97 -27.49 10.30
N ILE A 33 29.04 -27.00 9.05
CA ILE A 33 30.07 -26.05 8.61
C ILE A 33 29.43 -24.70 8.42
N ILE A 34 30.03 -23.65 9.00
CA ILE A 34 29.55 -22.28 8.92
C ILE A 34 30.66 -21.43 8.29
N GLU A 35 30.34 -20.76 7.19
CA GLU A 35 31.23 -19.83 6.51
C GLU A 35 30.72 -18.40 6.71
N VAL A 36 31.61 -17.51 7.17
CA VAL A 36 31.33 -16.11 7.48
C VAL A 36 32.18 -15.23 6.58
N LYS A 37 31.66 -14.82 5.42
CA LYS A 37 32.46 -14.06 4.44
C LYS A 37 31.69 -12.97 3.69
N LYS A 38 32.46 -12.04 3.09
CA LYS A 38 32.00 -10.91 2.24
C LYS A 38 31.68 -11.17 0.74
N PRO A 39 31.79 -12.37 0.11
CA PRO A 39 31.50 -12.52 -1.32
C PRO A 39 29.99 -12.67 -1.58
N LYS A 40 29.62 -12.65 -2.87
CA LYS A 40 28.24 -12.90 -3.33
C LYS A 40 27.80 -14.30 -2.92
N LEU A 41 26.51 -14.47 -2.58
CA LEU A 41 25.89 -15.73 -2.10
C LEU A 41 26.30 -16.96 -2.93
N LYS A 42 26.39 -16.81 -4.27
CA LYS A 42 26.77 -17.88 -5.20
C LYS A 42 28.16 -18.45 -4.92
N ASP A 43 29.14 -17.57 -4.71
CA ASP A 43 30.55 -17.97 -4.51
C ASP A 43 30.73 -18.62 -3.14
N GLY A 44 30.06 -18.08 -2.11
CA GLY A 44 30.05 -18.65 -0.76
C GLY A 44 29.39 -20.04 -0.72
N LYS A 45 28.31 -20.24 -1.49
CA LYS A 45 27.61 -21.53 -1.58
C LYS A 45 28.47 -22.62 -2.22
N GLU A 46 29.21 -22.32 -3.28
CA GLU A 46 30.12 -23.29 -3.92
C GLU A 46 31.26 -23.70 -2.99
N GLN A 47 31.82 -22.73 -2.25
CA GLN A 47 32.85 -22.99 -1.24
C GLN A 47 32.32 -23.89 -0.09
N LEU A 48 31.16 -23.56 0.48
CA LEU A 48 30.52 -24.38 1.53
C LEU A 48 30.22 -25.81 1.07
N LYS A 49 29.73 -25.97 -0.17
CA LYS A 49 29.53 -27.30 -0.77
C LYS A 49 30.83 -28.08 -0.85
N SER A 50 31.93 -27.44 -1.27
CA SER A 50 33.24 -28.07 -1.34
C SER A 50 33.72 -28.55 0.05
N TYR A 51 33.51 -27.75 1.10
CA TYR A 51 33.89 -28.10 2.47
C TYR A 51 33.05 -29.25 3.03
N CYS A 52 31.74 -29.20 2.83
CA CYS A 52 30.88 -30.31 3.24
C CYS A 52 31.25 -31.59 2.49
N ASN A 53 31.60 -31.49 1.20
CA ASN A 53 32.05 -32.63 0.40
C ASN A 53 33.33 -33.28 0.90
N ALA A 54 34.32 -32.47 1.28
CA ALA A 54 35.58 -32.96 1.81
C ALA A 54 35.45 -33.55 3.23
N THR A 55 34.51 -33.07 4.04
CA THR A 55 34.40 -33.42 5.46
C THR A 55 33.33 -34.45 5.79
N GLY A 56 32.33 -34.62 4.92
CA GLY A 56 31.14 -35.40 5.25
C GLY A 56 30.08 -34.64 6.04
N ALA A 57 30.26 -33.34 6.30
CA ALA A 57 29.28 -32.55 7.06
C ALA A 57 27.89 -32.62 6.43
N THR A 58 26.88 -32.78 7.29
CA THR A 58 25.47 -32.95 6.90
C THR A 58 24.75 -31.63 6.79
N MET A 59 25.29 -30.56 7.36
CA MET A 59 24.69 -29.23 7.32
C MET A 59 25.71 -28.15 7.01
N ALA A 60 25.24 -27.12 6.32
CA ALA A 60 26.05 -25.98 5.91
C ALA A 60 25.32 -24.68 6.23
N VAL A 61 26.04 -23.67 6.72
CA VAL A 61 25.49 -22.35 7.02
C VAL A 61 26.37 -21.31 6.35
N TRP A 62 25.74 -20.40 5.62
CA TRP A 62 26.41 -19.24 5.06
C TRP A 62 25.93 -17.99 5.77
N CYS A 63 26.84 -17.08 6.11
CA CYS A 63 26.52 -15.79 6.69
C CYS A 63 27.47 -14.71 6.18
N ASN A 64 26.96 -13.50 5.96
CA ASN A 64 27.78 -12.31 5.61
C ASN A 64 27.73 -11.23 6.70
N GLY A 65 27.16 -11.55 7.87
CA GLY A 65 26.92 -10.63 8.98
C GLY A 65 25.59 -9.88 8.91
N LYS A 66 24.85 -9.98 7.79
CA LYS A 66 23.49 -9.41 7.62
C LYS A 66 22.47 -10.50 7.31
N GLU A 67 22.81 -11.42 6.41
CA GLU A 67 22.00 -12.55 5.98
C GLU A 67 22.57 -13.86 6.49
N ILE A 68 21.68 -14.84 6.70
CA ILE A 68 22.05 -16.21 7.06
C ILE A 68 21.25 -17.18 6.20
N SER A 69 21.92 -18.14 5.58
CA SER A 69 21.30 -19.24 4.85
C SER A 69 21.72 -20.57 5.45
N TYR A 70 20.77 -21.50 5.60
CA TYR A 70 20.99 -22.82 6.18
C TYR A 70 20.71 -23.89 5.15
N TYR A 71 21.53 -24.92 5.12
CA TYR A 71 21.42 -26.03 4.18
C TYR A 71 21.57 -27.37 4.89
N HIS A 72 20.76 -28.34 4.50
CA HIS A 72 20.92 -29.74 4.80
C HIS A 72 21.44 -30.48 3.56
N ARG A 73 22.49 -31.26 3.73
CA ARG A 73 23.10 -32.06 2.68
C ARG A 73 22.52 -33.47 2.71
N LYS A 74 21.69 -33.83 1.73
CA LYS A 74 21.18 -35.20 1.57
C LYS A 74 22.17 -36.09 0.82
N ASP A 75 22.90 -35.53 -0.15
CA ASP A 75 23.89 -36.24 -0.98
C ASP A 75 25.11 -35.37 -1.28
N PRO A 76 26.25 -35.93 -1.76
CA PRO A 76 27.45 -35.14 -2.07
C PRO A 76 27.24 -33.95 -3.00
N ASN A 77 26.28 -34.01 -3.92
CA ASN A 77 26.01 -32.88 -4.82
C ASN A 77 24.67 -32.21 -4.54
N TYR A 78 23.96 -32.62 -3.49
CA TYR A 78 22.60 -32.17 -3.20
C TYR A 78 22.48 -31.55 -1.81
N PHE A 79 22.20 -30.24 -1.83
CA PHE A 79 22.01 -29.42 -0.65
C PHE A 79 20.62 -28.78 -0.75
N GLU A 80 19.82 -29.03 0.27
CA GLU A 80 18.47 -28.55 0.45
C GLU A 80 18.47 -27.38 1.43
N SER A 81 17.80 -26.29 1.08
CA SER A 81 17.70 -25.13 1.98
C SER A 81 16.77 -25.49 3.14
N ILE A 82 17.16 -25.20 4.38
CA ILE A 82 16.38 -25.47 5.60
C ILE A 82 16.11 -24.17 6.36
N PRO A 83 15.05 -24.08 7.19
CA PRO A 83 14.68 -22.82 7.84
C PRO A 83 15.67 -22.37 8.92
N ASN A 84 16.31 -23.31 9.61
CA ASN A 84 17.34 -23.04 10.62
C ASN A 84 18.13 -24.34 10.91
N ILE A 85 19.17 -24.26 11.75
CA ILE A 85 19.81 -25.45 12.32
C ILE A 85 19.08 -25.93 13.59
N PRO A 86 19.05 -27.25 13.88
CA PRO A 86 18.41 -27.78 15.09
C PRO A 86 19.07 -27.26 16.37
N ALA A 87 18.26 -26.94 17.39
CA ALA A 87 18.76 -26.73 18.74
C ALA A 87 19.35 -28.03 19.32
N SER A 88 20.12 -27.94 20.41
CA SER A 88 20.82 -29.11 20.99
C SER A 88 19.90 -30.25 21.45
N ASN A 89 18.61 -29.96 21.63
CA ASN A 89 17.54 -30.89 22.01
C ASN A 89 16.58 -31.24 20.87
N GLN A 90 16.83 -30.77 19.64
CA GLN A 90 15.97 -30.99 18.48
C GLN A 90 16.70 -31.83 17.43
N THR A 91 15.96 -32.64 16.68
CA THR A 91 16.47 -33.26 15.46
C THR A 91 16.08 -32.45 14.24
N LEU A 92 16.74 -32.70 13.11
CA LEU A 92 16.35 -32.08 11.85
C LEU A 92 14.89 -32.41 11.47
N PRO A 93 14.39 -33.66 11.58
CA PRO A 93 12.97 -33.94 11.41
C PRO A 93 12.03 -33.16 12.35
N ASP A 94 12.43 -32.90 13.60
CA ASP A 94 11.63 -32.09 14.51
C ASP A 94 11.54 -30.65 14.03
N LEU A 95 12.64 -30.10 13.52
CA LEU A 95 12.72 -28.77 12.93
C LEU A 95 11.88 -28.64 11.65
N LEU A 96 11.83 -29.70 10.82
CA LEU A 96 11.09 -29.74 9.57
C LEU A 96 9.58 -30.02 9.76
N LYS A 97 9.17 -30.54 10.94
CA LYS A 97 7.77 -30.87 11.26
C LYS A 97 7.07 -29.82 12.14
N VAL A 98 7.75 -28.76 12.57
CA VAL A 98 7.11 -27.72 13.38
C VAL A 98 6.02 -27.05 12.55
N LYS A 99 4.79 -27.22 13.00
CA LYS A 99 3.64 -26.48 12.49
C LYS A 99 3.87 -25.00 12.77
N PHE A 100 3.92 -24.17 11.72
CA PHE A 100 4.04 -22.72 11.88
C PHE A 100 2.69 -22.07 11.55
N THR A 101 2.02 -21.56 12.57
CA THR A 101 0.68 -20.98 12.46
C THR A 101 0.74 -19.46 12.34
N PHE A 102 -0.40 -18.84 12.06
CA PHE A 102 -0.50 -17.37 12.04
C PHE A 102 -0.22 -16.76 13.42
N ASP A 103 -0.55 -17.44 14.52
CA ASP A 103 -0.22 -16.97 15.88
C ASP A 103 1.28 -17.02 16.17
N ASP A 104 2.01 -17.96 15.56
CA ASP A 104 3.47 -17.99 15.63
C ASP A 104 4.08 -16.84 14.82
N LEU A 105 3.54 -16.54 13.64
CA LEU A 105 3.94 -15.38 12.84
C LEU A 105 3.75 -14.06 13.59
N ILE A 106 2.65 -13.90 14.34
CA ILE A 106 2.42 -12.70 15.16
C ILE A 106 3.52 -12.52 16.22
N LYS A 107 4.00 -13.62 16.83
CA LYS A 107 5.05 -13.58 17.86
C LYS A 107 6.44 -13.36 17.26
N GLU A 108 6.71 -13.94 16.10
CA GLU A 108 8.02 -13.89 15.45
C GLU A 108 8.20 -12.72 14.48
N ASP A 109 7.20 -11.82 14.36
CA ASP A 109 7.20 -10.75 13.37
C ASP A 109 8.49 -9.92 13.42
N ILE A 110 9.29 -10.05 12.35
CA ILE A 110 10.61 -9.44 12.23
C ILE A 110 10.51 -7.91 12.16
N LEU A 111 9.41 -7.36 11.63
CA LEU A 111 9.23 -5.91 11.53
C LEU A 111 9.21 -5.27 12.93
N LYS A 112 8.51 -5.90 13.88
CA LYS A 112 8.44 -5.47 15.28
C LYS A 112 9.74 -5.72 16.03
N SER A 113 10.34 -6.90 15.88
CA SER A 113 11.52 -7.29 16.66
C SER A 113 12.83 -6.62 16.20
N GLN A 114 12.97 -6.31 14.90
CA GLN A 114 14.20 -5.75 14.33
C GLN A 114 14.08 -4.29 13.88
N LYS A 115 12.92 -3.65 14.04
CA LYS A 115 12.65 -2.25 13.59
C LYS A 115 12.99 -2.02 12.11
N ARG A 116 12.76 -3.01 11.25
CA ARG A 116 12.97 -2.90 9.79
C ARG A 116 11.64 -2.62 9.10
N SER A 117 11.67 -1.90 7.98
CA SER A 117 10.48 -1.69 7.14
C SER A 117 10.38 -2.74 6.04
N LEU A 118 9.17 -3.01 5.54
CA LEU A 118 8.97 -3.86 4.37
C LEU A 118 9.71 -3.32 3.14
N LYS A 119 9.73 -1.98 2.97
CA LYS A 119 10.51 -1.29 1.93
C LYS A 119 11.99 -1.69 1.96
N ASN A 120 12.60 -1.77 3.14
CA ASN A 120 14.00 -2.17 3.28
C ASN A 120 14.21 -3.63 2.84
N LEU A 121 13.33 -4.53 3.27
CA LEU A 121 13.40 -5.95 2.86
C LEU A 121 13.21 -6.13 1.36
N VAL A 122 12.28 -5.39 0.75
CA VAL A 122 12.06 -5.39 -0.69
C VAL A 122 13.28 -4.86 -1.45
N THR A 123 13.89 -3.78 -0.94
CA THR A 123 15.12 -3.20 -1.53
C THR A 123 16.28 -4.20 -1.47
N GLU A 124 16.43 -4.90 -0.36
CA GLU A 124 17.49 -5.92 -0.19
C GLU A 124 17.28 -7.12 -1.10
N MET A 125 16.07 -7.68 -1.15
CA MET A 125 15.74 -8.75 -2.10
C MET A 125 16.02 -8.34 -3.54
N GLU A 126 15.74 -7.08 -3.88
CA GLU A 126 16.03 -6.55 -5.20
C GLU A 126 17.54 -6.51 -5.48
N ASP A 127 18.31 -5.86 -4.62
CA ASP A 127 19.75 -5.63 -4.81
C ASP A 127 20.55 -6.95 -4.78
N GLU A 128 20.13 -7.90 -3.94
CA GLU A 128 20.89 -9.13 -3.67
C GLU A 128 20.47 -10.29 -4.59
N VAL A 129 19.19 -10.37 -4.97
CA VAL A 129 18.63 -11.50 -5.72
C VAL A 129 18.08 -11.08 -7.08
N LEU A 130 17.10 -10.17 -7.10
CA LEU A 130 16.27 -9.94 -8.29
C LEU A 130 17.02 -9.21 -9.41
N ALA A 131 17.95 -8.32 -9.07
CA ALA A 131 18.79 -7.61 -10.03
C ALA A 131 19.64 -8.57 -10.89
N ASN A 132 20.00 -9.74 -10.34
CA ASN A 132 20.77 -10.77 -11.05
C ASN A 132 19.90 -11.86 -11.70
N ALA A 133 18.57 -11.79 -11.52
CA ALA A 133 17.65 -12.83 -11.99
C ALA A 133 17.15 -12.60 -13.43
N GLY A 134 17.34 -11.41 -14.01
CA GLY A 134 16.89 -11.09 -15.37
C GLY A 134 15.36 -11.00 -15.52
N VAL A 135 14.65 -10.67 -14.43
CA VAL A 135 13.19 -10.58 -14.36
C VAL A 135 12.75 -9.13 -14.08
N ASP A 136 11.47 -8.83 -14.28
CA ASP A 136 10.88 -7.58 -13.78
C ASP A 136 10.76 -7.68 -12.26
N VAL A 137 11.53 -6.86 -11.53
CA VAL A 137 11.59 -6.83 -10.07
C VAL A 137 10.22 -6.54 -9.47
N PHE A 138 9.48 -5.58 -10.04
CA PHE A 138 8.15 -5.22 -9.55
C PHE A 138 7.22 -6.42 -9.64
N GLU A 139 7.17 -7.09 -10.80
CA GLU A 139 6.25 -8.21 -11.01
C GLU A 139 6.53 -9.37 -10.05
N GLU A 140 7.80 -9.75 -9.86
CA GLU A 140 8.12 -10.88 -9.00
C GLU A 140 7.96 -10.53 -7.50
N CYS A 141 8.34 -9.33 -7.05
CA CYS A 141 8.05 -8.87 -5.69
C CYS A 141 6.55 -8.81 -5.42
N PHE A 142 5.78 -8.28 -6.37
CA PHE A 142 4.33 -8.15 -6.24
C PHE A 142 3.65 -9.51 -6.11
N LYS A 143 4.05 -10.50 -6.93
CA LYS A 143 3.57 -11.89 -6.79
C LYS A 143 3.86 -12.46 -5.41
N LEU A 144 5.08 -12.30 -4.90
CA LEU A 144 5.46 -12.85 -3.60
C LEU A 144 4.66 -12.22 -2.45
N ILE A 145 4.48 -10.90 -2.47
CA ILE A 145 3.68 -10.17 -1.48
C ILE A 145 2.20 -10.61 -1.58
N PHE A 146 1.66 -10.72 -2.79
CA PHE A 146 0.30 -11.19 -3.04
C PHE A 146 0.06 -12.61 -2.50
N ILE A 147 0.95 -13.56 -2.81
CA ILE A 147 0.84 -14.95 -2.33
C ILE A 147 0.90 -15.00 -0.80
N LYS A 148 1.81 -14.23 -0.21
CA LYS A 148 2.00 -14.17 1.23
C LYS A 148 0.79 -13.59 1.95
N LEU A 149 0.22 -12.49 1.45
CA LEU A 149 -0.99 -11.88 2.00
C LEU A 149 -2.18 -12.85 1.94
N PHE A 150 -2.28 -13.65 0.87
CA PHE A 150 -3.32 -14.67 0.75
C PHE A 150 -3.15 -15.77 1.81
N ASP A 151 -1.94 -16.30 1.96
CA ASP A 151 -1.64 -17.34 2.94
C ASP A 151 -1.89 -16.88 4.38
N GLU A 152 -1.50 -15.65 4.70
CA GLU A 152 -1.76 -15.03 5.99
C GLU A 152 -3.25 -14.76 6.24
N LEU A 153 -4.01 -14.32 5.24
CA LEU A 153 -5.48 -14.17 5.36
C LEU A 153 -6.13 -15.51 5.70
N GLU A 154 -5.72 -16.58 5.03
CA GLU A 154 -6.24 -17.93 5.28
C GLU A 154 -5.85 -18.43 6.68
N GLY A 155 -4.60 -18.19 7.12
CA GLY A 155 -4.17 -18.51 8.48
C GLY A 155 -4.82 -17.64 9.56
N ALA A 156 -5.19 -16.40 9.25
CA ALA A 156 -5.93 -15.52 10.17
C ALA A 156 -7.37 -15.99 10.38
N ARG A 157 -8.00 -16.56 9.32
CA ARG A 157 -9.35 -17.16 9.35
C ARG A 157 -9.37 -18.53 10.02
N ASP A 158 -8.34 -19.35 9.80
CA ASP A 158 -8.13 -20.63 10.48
C ASP A 158 -6.79 -20.62 11.20
N ARG A 159 -6.83 -20.25 12.49
CA ARG A 159 -5.64 -20.17 13.36
C ARG A 159 -4.93 -21.51 13.55
N THR A 160 -5.61 -22.61 13.22
CA THR A 160 -5.01 -23.94 13.27
C THR A 160 -4.31 -24.32 11.97
N LYS A 161 -4.40 -23.52 10.90
CA LYS A 161 -3.74 -23.82 9.63
C LYS A 161 -2.25 -23.50 9.69
N SER A 162 -1.43 -24.37 9.09
CA SER A 162 -0.02 -24.06 8.85
C SER A 162 0.11 -23.10 7.68
N LEU A 163 0.96 -22.09 7.80
CA LEU A 163 1.28 -21.19 6.70
C LEU A 163 2.09 -21.93 5.64
N GLU A 164 1.64 -21.88 4.37
CA GLU A 164 2.27 -22.52 3.22
C GLU A 164 3.42 -21.66 2.63
N PHE A 165 3.39 -20.33 2.82
CA PHE A 165 4.42 -19.37 2.39
C PHE A 165 5.64 -19.42 3.33
N ARG A 166 6.31 -20.56 3.35
CA ARG A 166 7.49 -20.82 4.17
C ARG A 166 8.34 -21.89 3.51
N ASN A 167 9.64 -21.90 3.76
CA ASN A 167 10.46 -23.08 3.48
C ASN A 167 10.53 -23.98 4.73
N TYR A 168 9.90 -25.16 4.66
CA TYR A 168 9.96 -26.20 5.71
C TYR A 168 11.12 -27.17 5.50
N GLY A 169 12.11 -26.77 4.71
CA GLY A 169 13.26 -27.57 4.33
C GLY A 169 13.02 -28.42 3.10
N GLU A 170 12.19 -27.96 2.18
CA GLU A 170 12.01 -28.59 0.88
C GLU A 170 13.15 -28.21 -0.08
N SER A 171 13.34 -29.00 -1.14
CA SER A 171 14.24 -28.61 -2.21
C SER A 171 13.76 -27.36 -2.93
N ASP A 172 14.69 -26.62 -3.54
CA ASP A 172 14.36 -25.39 -4.29
C ASP A 172 13.25 -25.65 -5.35
N SER A 173 13.26 -26.83 -5.98
CA SER A 173 12.25 -27.24 -6.98
C SER A 173 10.89 -27.57 -6.35
N GLU A 174 10.87 -28.29 -5.23
CA GLU A 174 9.63 -28.63 -4.50
C GLU A 174 9.00 -27.37 -3.89
N LEU A 175 9.82 -26.49 -3.30
CA LEU A 175 9.39 -25.20 -2.79
C LEU A 175 8.76 -24.37 -3.91
N LYS A 176 9.39 -24.29 -5.10
CA LYS A 176 8.81 -23.60 -6.25
C LYS A 176 7.44 -24.17 -6.61
N GLN A 177 7.29 -25.50 -6.69
CA GLN A 177 5.99 -26.11 -6.98
C GLN A 177 4.94 -25.80 -5.92
N LYS A 178 5.32 -25.77 -4.64
CA LYS A 178 4.41 -25.42 -3.53
C LYS A 178 3.95 -23.97 -3.63
N ILE A 179 4.88 -23.03 -3.83
CA ILE A 179 4.55 -21.61 -3.94
C ILE A 179 3.73 -21.32 -5.21
N GLU A 180 4.01 -22.00 -6.33
CA GLU A 180 3.18 -21.90 -7.55
C GLU A 180 1.75 -22.40 -7.32
N LYS A 181 1.57 -23.51 -6.59
CA LYS A 181 0.23 -23.99 -6.22
C LYS A 181 -0.50 -22.99 -5.32
N LEU A 182 0.22 -22.37 -4.38
CA LEU A 182 -0.34 -21.34 -3.50
C LEU A 182 -0.71 -20.08 -4.30
N PHE A 183 0.10 -19.71 -5.29
CA PHE A 183 -0.19 -18.62 -6.22
C PHE A 183 -1.43 -18.90 -7.06
N ASP A 184 -1.56 -20.11 -7.61
CA ASP A 184 -2.76 -20.51 -8.36
C ASP A 184 -4.02 -20.52 -7.47
N LYS A 185 -3.92 -20.86 -6.18
CA LYS A 185 -5.03 -20.71 -5.20
C LYS A 185 -5.37 -19.23 -4.99
N ALA A 186 -4.35 -18.39 -4.79
CA ALA A 186 -4.53 -16.95 -4.56
C ALA A 186 -5.21 -16.26 -5.75
N LYS A 187 -4.75 -16.52 -6.99
CA LYS A 187 -5.36 -15.97 -8.22
C LYS A 187 -6.84 -16.32 -8.35
N LYS A 188 -7.23 -17.55 -8.03
CA LYS A 188 -8.64 -17.99 -8.05
C LYS A 188 -9.49 -17.31 -6.99
N LYS A 189 -8.92 -16.96 -5.84
CA LYS A 189 -9.67 -16.26 -4.78
C LYS A 189 -9.75 -14.76 -5.03
N TRP A 190 -8.70 -14.19 -5.59
CA TRP A 190 -8.48 -12.77 -5.82
C TRP A 190 -8.37 -12.50 -7.32
N GLU A 191 -9.47 -12.80 -8.02
CA GLU A 191 -9.56 -12.64 -9.47
C GLU A 191 -9.32 -11.18 -9.89
N GLY A 192 -8.67 -11.02 -11.04
CA GLY A 192 -8.44 -9.71 -11.64
C GLY A 192 -7.23 -8.92 -11.12
N VAL A 193 -6.36 -9.50 -10.28
CA VAL A 193 -5.05 -8.93 -9.94
C VAL A 193 -3.94 -9.49 -10.84
N PHE A 194 -4.04 -10.77 -11.20
CA PHE A 194 -3.13 -11.46 -12.12
C PHE A 194 -3.95 -12.36 -13.05
N ASN A 195 -3.47 -12.53 -14.28
CA ASN A 195 -4.06 -13.45 -15.23
C ASN A 195 -3.86 -14.90 -14.77
N ASN A 196 -4.79 -15.78 -15.17
CA ASN A 196 -4.79 -17.18 -14.72
C ASN A 196 -3.55 -17.96 -15.18
N ASP A 197 -2.97 -17.60 -16.32
CA ASP A 197 -1.77 -18.20 -16.89
C ASP A 197 -0.46 -17.65 -16.31
N GLU A 198 -0.50 -16.59 -15.49
CA GLU A 198 0.69 -15.98 -14.92
C GLU A 198 1.46 -16.95 -14.01
N LYS A 199 2.80 -16.99 -14.14
CA LYS A 199 3.70 -17.87 -13.38
C LYS A 199 4.87 -17.10 -12.76
N ILE A 200 5.52 -17.71 -11.77
CA ILE A 200 6.71 -17.16 -11.11
C ILE A 200 7.92 -17.41 -12.02
N LYS A 201 8.52 -16.31 -12.50
CA LYS A 201 9.64 -16.34 -13.45
C LYS A 201 10.97 -16.56 -12.75
N LEU A 202 11.04 -16.39 -11.43
CA LEU A 202 12.23 -16.69 -10.63
C LEU A 202 12.69 -18.14 -10.80
N SER A 203 14.01 -18.33 -10.87
CA SER A 203 14.61 -19.66 -10.77
C SER A 203 14.29 -20.27 -9.40
N PRO A 204 14.28 -21.62 -9.26
CA PRO A 204 14.05 -22.27 -7.98
C PRO A 204 14.95 -21.73 -6.86
N SER A 205 16.23 -21.49 -7.15
CA SER A 205 17.18 -20.97 -6.18
C SER A 205 16.94 -19.51 -5.81
N HIS A 206 16.57 -18.65 -6.76
CA HIS A 206 16.25 -17.24 -6.45
C HIS A 206 14.97 -17.14 -5.61
N LEU A 207 13.94 -17.92 -5.97
CA LEU A 207 12.69 -17.98 -5.22
C LEU A 207 12.93 -18.41 -3.76
N SER A 208 13.74 -19.45 -3.54
CA SER A 208 14.10 -19.95 -2.21
C SER A 208 14.68 -18.86 -1.30
N VAL A 209 15.54 -17.99 -1.85
CA VAL A 209 16.09 -16.85 -1.10
C VAL A 209 15.00 -15.83 -0.77
N CYS A 210 14.18 -15.42 -1.76
CA CYS A 210 13.10 -14.45 -1.52
C CYS A 210 12.06 -14.95 -0.49
N ILE A 211 11.69 -16.23 -0.52
CA ILE A 211 10.81 -16.84 0.49
C ILE A 211 11.47 -16.78 1.87
N SER A 212 12.77 -17.06 1.97
CA SER A 212 13.50 -17.02 3.24
C SER A 212 13.50 -15.61 3.85
N SER A 213 13.60 -14.57 3.02
CA SER A 213 13.57 -13.17 3.46
C SER A 213 12.18 -12.72 3.93
N LEU A 214 11.10 -13.27 3.37
CA LEU A 214 9.73 -12.83 3.63
C LEU A 214 8.93 -13.72 4.60
N GLN A 215 9.29 -14.99 4.78
CA GLN A 215 8.44 -15.97 5.50
C GLN A 215 8.10 -15.60 6.96
N ASN A 216 8.96 -14.84 7.64
CA ASN A 216 8.79 -14.41 9.05
C ASN A 216 8.31 -12.95 9.20
N VAL A 217 7.95 -12.30 8.10
CA VAL A 217 7.42 -10.92 8.08
C VAL A 217 5.91 -11.02 8.19
N LYS A 218 5.24 -10.31 9.10
CA LYS A 218 3.77 -10.26 9.07
C LYS A 218 3.30 -9.12 8.16
N LEU A 219 2.50 -9.43 7.14
CA LEU A 219 1.97 -8.43 6.21
C LEU A 219 0.49 -8.15 6.46
N PHE A 220 -0.30 -9.19 6.68
CA PHE A 220 -1.74 -9.08 6.82
C PHE A 220 -2.11 -8.45 8.17
N ASN A 221 -3.04 -7.49 8.17
CA ASN A 221 -3.40 -6.67 9.35
C ASN A 221 -2.18 -5.97 10.00
N SER A 222 -1.12 -5.72 9.22
CA SER A 222 -0.12 -4.70 9.55
C SER A 222 -0.68 -3.35 9.10
N ASN A 223 -0.19 -2.23 9.65
CA ASN A 223 -0.60 -0.91 9.18
C ASN A 223 -0.51 -0.88 7.63
N LEU A 224 -1.62 -0.55 6.95
CA LEU A 224 -1.67 -0.51 5.48
C LEU A 224 -0.57 0.36 4.89
N GLU A 225 -0.08 1.34 5.67
CA GLU A 225 1.10 2.14 5.36
C GLU A 225 2.37 1.30 5.12
N VAL A 226 2.58 0.20 5.84
CA VAL A 226 3.77 -0.65 5.66
C VAL A 226 3.77 -1.33 4.30
N ILE A 227 2.59 -1.77 3.85
CA ILE A 227 2.39 -2.40 2.55
C ILE A 227 2.46 -1.34 1.46
N ASP A 228 1.79 -0.20 1.67
CA ASP A 228 1.72 0.90 0.71
C ASP A 228 3.09 1.55 0.47
N ASP A 229 3.89 1.81 1.51
CA ASP A 229 5.25 2.35 1.40
C ASP A 229 6.16 1.44 0.54
N ALA A 230 5.97 0.11 0.63
CA ALA A 230 6.74 -0.86 -0.15
C ALA A 230 6.29 -0.90 -1.63
N PHE A 231 4.99 -0.80 -1.90
CA PHE A 231 4.50 -0.71 -3.27
C PHE A 231 4.80 0.62 -3.92
N GLU A 232 4.69 1.73 -3.18
CA GLU A 232 5.11 3.05 -3.64
C GLU A 232 6.57 2.99 -4.11
N TYR A 233 7.46 2.37 -3.34
CA TYR A 233 8.85 2.16 -3.76
C TYR A 233 8.96 1.37 -5.08
N LEU A 234 8.28 0.24 -5.19
CA LEU A 234 8.35 -0.65 -6.35
C LEU A 234 7.74 -0.03 -7.62
N VAL A 235 6.59 0.63 -7.52
CA VAL A 235 5.90 1.29 -8.65
C VAL A 235 6.76 2.45 -9.18
N ASN A 236 7.29 3.28 -8.28
CA ASN A 236 8.11 4.43 -8.67
C ASN A 236 9.42 4.02 -9.34
N LYS A 237 10.07 2.95 -8.85
CA LYS A 237 11.34 2.47 -9.44
C LYS A 237 11.15 1.83 -10.81
N SER A 238 10.06 1.09 -11.01
CA SER A 238 9.76 0.45 -12.29
C SER A 238 9.22 1.42 -13.36
N SER A 239 8.61 2.53 -12.93
CA SER A 239 8.21 3.63 -13.80
C SER A 239 9.43 4.43 -14.28
N LYS A 240 10.04 4.00 -15.39
CA LYS A 240 11.12 4.73 -16.07
C LYS A 240 10.64 6.13 -16.53
N GLY A 241 10.84 7.17 -15.72
CA GLY A 241 10.76 8.57 -16.15
C GLY A 241 9.95 9.52 -15.26
N GLU A 242 10.12 10.82 -15.50
CA GLU A 242 9.46 11.98 -14.86
C GLU A 242 7.95 12.04 -15.13
N LYS A 243 7.17 10.98 -14.82
CA LYS A 243 5.71 10.99 -14.99
C LYS A 243 5.00 11.98 -14.05
N GLY A 244 5.72 12.56 -13.07
CA GLY A 244 5.15 13.46 -12.06
C GLY A 244 4.07 12.80 -11.22
N GLN A 245 4.11 11.48 -11.10
CA GLN A 245 3.20 10.64 -10.33
C GLN A 245 3.81 10.40 -8.96
N TYR A 246 3.06 10.76 -7.92
CA TYR A 246 3.50 10.66 -6.54
C TYR A 246 2.34 10.13 -5.72
N PHE A 247 2.59 9.21 -4.79
CA PHE A 247 1.54 8.76 -3.89
C PHE A 247 1.25 9.87 -2.88
N THR A 248 -0.02 10.01 -2.54
CA THR A 248 -0.44 10.96 -1.52
C THR A 248 -0.19 10.34 -0.15
N PRO A 249 0.60 10.99 0.74
CA PRO A 249 0.81 10.44 2.08
C PRO A 249 -0.51 10.28 2.84
N ARG A 250 -0.64 9.21 3.64
CA ARG A 250 -1.89 8.85 4.31
C ARG A 250 -2.46 9.96 5.20
N TYR A 251 -1.60 10.67 5.94
CA TYR A 251 -2.01 11.85 6.71
C TYR A 251 -2.53 13.03 5.87
N VAL A 252 -2.24 13.12 4.57
CA VAL A 252 -2.89 14.11 3.69
C VAL A 252 -4.23 13.57 3.21
N ILE A 253 -4.30 12.28 2.90
CA ILE A 253 -5.54 11.59 2.53
C ILE A 253 -6.58 11.72 3.64
N ASP A 254 -6.21 11.37 4.86
CA ASP A 254 -7.10 11.43 6.03
C ASP A 254 -7.59 12.85 6.31
N MET A 255 -6.73 13.86 6.14
CA MET A 255 -7.16 15.27 6.23
C MET A 255 -8.26 15.57 5.20
N CYS A 256 -8.07 15.16 3.95
CA CYS A 256 -9.09 15.38 2.91
C CYS A 256 -10.40 14.66 3.20
N VAL A 257 -10.33 13.38 3.61
CA VAL A 257 -11.50 12.57 3.95
C VAL A 257 -12.24 13.20 5.11
N LYS A 258 -11.53 13.61 6.18
CA LYS A 258 -12.12 14.33 7.33
C LYS A 258 -12.82 15.60 6.90
N MET A 259 -12.12 16.50 6.21
CA MET A 259 -12.69 17.79 5.80
C MET A 259 -13.90 17.62 4.87
N LEU A 260 -13.88 16.63 3.97
CA LEU A 260 -15.00 16.35 3.09
C LEU A 260 -16.11 15.51 3.74
N ASN A 261 -15.91 14.80 4.85
CA ASN A 261 -17.00 14.13 5.58
C ASN A 261 -17.92 13.23 4.71
N PRO A 262 -17.38 12.24 3.96
CA PRO A 262 -18.20 11.38 3.10
C PRO A 262 -19.22 10.57 3.93
N LYS A 263 -20.42 10.37 3.38
CA LYS A 263 -21.53 9.65 4.03
C LYS A 263 -21.84 8.32 3.35
N LYS A 264 -22.56 7.44 4.06
CA LYS A 264 -22.90 6.07 3.60
C LYS A 264 -23.80 6.01 2.37
N ASP A 265 -24.54 7.06 2.09
CA ASP A 265 -25.43 7.19 0.92
C ASP A 265 -24.76 7.89 -0.28
N GLU A 266 -23.61 8.52 -0.06
CA GLU A 266 -22.86 9.30 -1.02
C GLU A 266 -21.88 8.44 -1.84
N SER A 267 -21.78 8.74 -3.13
CA SER A 267 -20.79 8.15 -4.03
C SER A 267 -19.49 8.95 -4.07
N MET A 268 -18.37 8.24 -4.17
CA MET A 268 -17.04 8.81 -4.18
C MET A 268 -16.22 8.27 -5.36
N ILE A 269 -15.42 9.14 -5.98
CA ILE A 269 -14.43 8.75 -6.98
C ILE A 269 -13.07 9.42 -6.79
N ASP A 270 -12.02 8.67 -7.10
CA ASP A 270 -10.68 9.19 -7.38
C ASP A 270 -10.33 8.98 -8.85
N THR A 271 -10.00 10.07 -9.56
CA THR A 271 -9.73 10.07 -11.01
C THR A 271 -8.26 9.88 -11.36
N ALA A 272 -7.38 9.82 -10.37
CA ALA A 272 -5.95 9.54 -10.51
C ALA A 272 -5.49 8.69 -9.31
N SER A 273 -6.11 7.52 -9.19
CA SER A 273 -6.20 6.79 -7.93
C SER A 273 -4.91 6.16 -7.41
N GLY A 274 -3.89 5.95 -8.24
CA GLY A 274 -2.61 5.39 -7.80
C GLY A 274 -2.78 4.04 -7.10
N SER A 275 -2.47 3.97 -5.79
CA SER A 275 -2.69 2.81 -4.90
C SER A 275 -4.06 2.82 -4.19
N CYS A 276 -5.02 3.61 -4.68
CA CYS A 276 -6.39 3.69 -4.14
C CYS A 276 -6.46 4.28 -2.72
N GLY A 277 -5.53 5.17 -2.37
CA GLY A 277 -5.44 5.68 -1.01
C GLY A 277 -6.70 6.42 -0.56
N PHE A 278 -7.21 7.35 -1.38
CA PHE A 278 -8.45 8.08 -1.07
C PHE A 278 -9.67 7.16 -0.97
N PRO A 279 -9.92 6.22 -1.91
CA PRO A 279 -11.01 5.25 -1.80
C PRO A 279 -10.98 4.43 -0.53
N ILE A 280 -9.83 3.82 -0.20
CA ILE A 280 -9.70 2.94 0.97
C ILE A 280 -9.96 3.71 2.27
N HIS A 281 -9.40 4.90 2.42
CA HIS A 281 -9.59 5.69 3.64
C HIS A 281 -11.03 6.21 3.78
N THR A 282 -11.69 6.51 2.65
CA THR A 282 -13.12 6.83 2.64
C THR A 282 -13.96 5.64 3.10
N CYS A 283 -13.65 4.43 2.63
CA CYS A 283 -14.33 3.21 3.09
C CYS A 283 -14.18 3.06 4.61
N PHE A 284 -12.97 3.20 5.16
CA PHE A 284 -12.76 3.10 6.61
C PHE A 284 -13.52 4.17 7.39
N TYR A 285 -13.51 5.40 6.90
CA TYR A 285 -14.26 6.51 7.50
C TYR A 285 -15.76 6.19 7.58
N VAL A 286 -16.35 5.82 6.45
CA VAL A 286 -17.80 5.55 6.35
C VAL A 286 -18.20 4.29 7.10
N TRP A 287 -17.43 3.21 6.99
CA TRP A 287 -17.71 1.98 7.73
C TRP A 287 -17.71 2.18 9.24
N ARG A 288 -16.78 2.99 9.76
CA ARG A 288 -16.77 3.36 11.18
C ARG A 288 -18.05 4.11 11.58
N SER A 289 -18.53 5.04 10.75
CA SER A 289 -19.83 5.71 10.97
C SER A 289 -20.98 4.71 11.01
N ILE A 290 -21.03 3.77 10.05
CA ILE A 290 -22.07 2.72 10.00
C ILE A 290 -22.06 1.86 11.27
N TYR A 291 -20.88 1.43 11.72
CA TYR A 291 -20.75 0.60 12.93
C TYR A 291 -21.20 1.36 14.17
N LYS A 292 -20.81 2.64 14.30
CA LYS A 292 -21.22 3.51 15.41
C LYS A 292 -22.74 3.71 15.43
N GLU A 293 -23.37 3.98 14.30
CA GLU A 293 -24.82 4.14 14.17
C GLU A 293 -25.58 2.86 14.54
N ARG A 294 -25.03 1.68 14.23
CA ARG A 294 -25.64 0.38 14.54
C ARG A 294 -25.29 -0.17 15.93
N GLY A 295 -24.36 0.47 16.65
CA GLY A 295 -23.82 -0.06 17.91
C GLY A 295 -23.11 -1.40 17.75
N ILE A 296 -22.50 -1.67 16.59
CA ILE A 296 -21.81 -2.93 16.30
C ILE A 296 -20.39 -2.89 16.88
N GLU A 297 -20.07 -3.95 17.61
CA GLU A 297 -18.75 -4.27 18.11
C GLU A 297 -17.77 -4.58 16.95
N ALA A 298 -16.67 -3.83 16.86
CA ALA A 298 -15.62 -4.03 15.86
C ALA A 298 -14.45 -4.77 16.49
N SER A 299 -13.93 -5.77 15.77
CA SER A 299 -12.74 -6.50 16.19
C SER A 299 -11.48 -5.63 16.12
N HIS A 300 -10.45 -6.02 16.90
CA HIS A 300 -9.06 -5.55 16.71
C HIS A 300 -8.51 -5.83 15.31
N LEU A 301 -9.20 -6.66 14.52
CA LEU A 301 -8.94 -6.96 13.12
C LEU A 301 -10.00 -6.33 12.21
N PHE A 302 -10.35 -5.06 12.44
CA PHE A 302 -11.44 -4.38 11.72
C PHE A 302 -11.34 -4.55 10.21
N THR A 303 -10.13 -4.50 9.63
CA THR A 303 -9.90 -4.68 8.18
C THR A 303 -10.03 -6.14 7.73
N ALA A 304 -9.62 -7.11 8.55
CA ALA A 304 -9.61 -8.53 8.17
C ALA A 304 -10.94 -9.26 8.34
N GLN A 305 -11.86 -8.73 9.13
CA GLN A 305 -13.18 -9.36 9.29
C GLN A 305 -14.05 -9.13 8.07
N GLU A 306 -14.90 -10.12 7.79
CA GLU A 306 -15.97 -9.96 6.81
C GLU A 306 -16.86 -8.79 7.25
N LYS A 307 -17.03 -7.83 6.35
CA LYS A 307 -17.83 -6.63 6.63
C LYS A 307 -19.31 -6.97 6.55
N ILE A 308 -20.12 -6.28 7.34
CA ILE A 308 -21.58 -6.36 7.23
C ILE A 308 -22.03 -5.94 5.84
N SER A 309 -23.20 -6.42 5.41
CA SER A 309 -23.72 -6.20 4.05
C SER A 309 -23.74 -4.72 3.64
N GLU A 310 -24.14 -3.81 4.54
CA GLU A 310 -24.15 -2.37 4.23
C GLU A 310 -22.77 -1.80 3.87
N CYS A 311 -21.72 -2.27 4.53
CA CYS A 311 -20.35 -1.88 4.24
C CYS A 311 -19.90 -2.42 2.89
N GLN A 312 -20.28 -3.67 2.57
CA GLN A 312 -19.99 -4.30 1.27
C GLN A 312 -20.73 -3.58 0.14
N ASP A 313 -22.02 -3.29 0.34
CA ASP A 313 -22.87 -2.58 -0.62
C ASP A 313 -22.36 -1.15 -0.86
N TYR A 314 -21.90 -0.46 0.20
CA TYR A 314 -21.29 0.86 0.07
C TYR A 314 -20.10 0.82 -0.88
N VAL A 315 -19.09 -0.03 -0.64
CA VAL A 315 -17.90 -0.01 -1.50
C VAL A 315 -18.22 -0.48 -2.91
N LYS A 316 -19.03 -1.53 -3.04
CA LYS A 316 -19.47 -2.09 -4.31
C LYS A 316 -20.22 -1.10 -5.20
N GLU A 317 -21.07 -0.26 -4.63
CA GLU A 317 -21.99 0.58 -5.41
C GLU A 317 -21.63 2.07 -5.38
N LYS A 318 -20.78 2.51 -4.45
CA LYS A 318 -20.54 3.94 -4.20
C LYS A 318 -19.09 4.39 -4.35
N VAL A 319 -18.10 3.51 -4.23
CA VAL A 319 -16.68 3.93 -4.21
C VAL A 319 -15.98 3.48 -5.48
N PHE A 320 -15.29 4.41 -6.16
CA PHE A 320 -14.66 4.18 -7.46
C PHE A 320 -13.25 4.76 -7.52
N GLY A 321 -12.37 4.12 -8.29
CA GLY A 321 -11.04 4.62 -8.61
C GLY A 321 -10.74 4.45 -10.10
N ILE A 322 -10.07 5.42 -10.71
CA ILE A 322 -9.57 5.32 -12.08
C ILE A 322 -8.08 5.62 -12.06
N ASP A 323 -7.28 4.78 -12.72
CA ASP A 323 -5.89 5.11 -13.02
C ASP A 323 -5.50 4.61 -14.41
N PHE A 324 -4.56 5.33 -15.03
CA PHE A 324 -4.03 5.03 -16.35
C PHE A 324 -2.84 4.05 -16.31
N ASP A 325 -2.29 3.78 -15.12
CA ASP A 325 -1.15 2.89 -14.92
C ASP A 325 -1.61 1.52 -14.37
N GLU A 326 -1.47 0.48 -15.19
CA GLU A 326 -1.99 -0.86 -14.87
C GLU A 326 -1.36 -1.46 -13.61
N LYS A 327 -0.06 -1.22 -13.38
CA LYS A 327 0.65 -1.68 -12.18
C LYS A 327 0.04 -1.06 -10.92
N SER A 328 -0.22 0.24 -10.95
CA SER A 328 -0.89 0.98 -9.88
C SER A 328 -2.32 0.47 -9.64
N VAL A 329 -3.08 0.21 -10.71
CA VAL A 329 -4.42 -0.40 -10.62
C VAL A 329 -4.34 -1.77 -9.95
N ARG A 330 -3.41 -2.66 -10.35
CA ARG A 330 -3.28 -3.99 -9.75
C ARG A 330 -2.92 -3.92 -8.26
N VAL A 331 -2.02 -3.02 -7.86
CA VAL A 331 -1.72 -2.74 -6.44
C VAL A 331 -2.98 -2.29 -5.70
N SER A 332 -3.72 -1.34 -6.27
CA SER A 332 -4.99 -0.87 -5.73
C SER A 332 -6.00 -2.00 -5.52
N LYS A 333 -6.17 -2.87 -6.51
CA LYS A 333 -7.09 -4.02 -6.39
C LYS A 333 -6.69 -4.92 -5.24
N MET A 334 -5.40 -5.23 -5.12
CA MET A 334 -4.90 -6.06 -4.01
C MET A 334 -5.14 -5.41 -2.64
N LEU A 335 -4.82 -4.12 -2.48
CA LEU A 335 -5.03 -3.40 -1.21
C LEU A 335 -6.52 -3.34 -0.83
N ASN A 336 -7.40 -3.10 -1.80
CA ASN A 336 -8.86 -3.14 -1.59
C ASN A 336 -9.34 -4.52 -1.14
N LEU A 337 -8.87 -5.60 -1.78
CA LEU A 337 -9.23 -6.98 -1.41
C LEU A 337 -8.85 -7.31 0.03
N ILE A 338 -7.71 -6.81 0.50
CA ILE A 338 -7.23 -6.97 1.89
C ILE A 338 -8.04 -6.13 2.86
N ALA A 339 -8.45 -4.92 2.45
CA ALA A 339 -9.29 -4.03 3.26
C ALA A 339 -10.72 -4.58 3.49
N GLY A 340 -11.11 -5.64 2.77
CA GLY A 340 -12.41 -6.29 2.89
C GLY A 340 -13.48 -5.73 1.96
N ASP A 341 -13.08 -5.01 0.91
CA ASP A 341 -13.95 -4.49 -0.15
C ASP A 341 -14.66 -5.64 -0.90
N GLY A 342 -13.91 -6.68 -1.28
CA GLY A 342 -14.43 -7.82 -2.04
C GLY A 342 -14.95 -7.49 -3.45
N HIS A 343 -15.12 -6.20 -3.79
CA HIS A 343 -15.78 -5.72 -5.01
C HIS A 343 -15.04 -4.52 -5.59
N THR A 344 -13.96 -4.80 -6.31
CA THR A 344 -13.07 -3.76 -6.81
C THR A 344 -13.68 -2.93 -7.95
N ASN A 345 -14.01 -1.66 -7.66
CA ASN A 345 -14.36 -0.65 -8.67
C ASN A 345 -13.16 0.25 -9.03
N VAL A 346 -11.96 -0.32 -9.04
CA VAL A 346 -10.76 0.35 -9.54
C VAL A 346 -10.56 -0.05 -11.00
N LEU A 347 -10.60 0.94 -11.88
CA LEU A 347 -10.65 0.73 -13.33
C LEU A 347 -9.36 1.23 -14.00
N TYR A 348 -8.81 0.39 -14.86
CA TYR A 348 -7.71 0.77 -15.75
C TYR A 348 -8.26 1.57 -16.94
N LEU A 349 -8.31 2.90 -16.80
CA LEU A 349 -8.87 3.85 -17.77
C LEU A 349 -8.08 5.17 -17.76
N ASN A 350 -8.20 5.94 -18.85
CA ASN A 350 -7.59 7.26 -18.95
C ASN A 350 -8.64 8.32 -18.61
N SER A 351 -8.53 8.93 -17.43
CA SER A 351 -9.48 9.96 -16.97
C SER A 351 -9.60 11.17 -17.90
N ILE A 352 -8.52 11.55 -18.59
CA ILE A 352 -8.51 12.71 -19.49
C ILE A 352 -9.09 12.37 -20.87
N ASP A 353 -8.81 11.18 -21.40
CA ASP A 353 -9.31 10.73 -22.72
C ASP A 353 -10.58 9.88 -22.61
N PHE A 354 -11.59 10.41 -21.92
CA PHE A 354 -12.82 9.69 -21.58
C PHE A 354 -13.70 9.32 -22.80
N ASP A 355 -13.57 10.05 -23.91
CA ASP A 355 -14.34 9.80 -25.14
C ASP A 355 -14.04 8.42 -25.73
N ARG A 356 -12.84 7.88 -25.47
CA ARG A 356 -12.37 6.62 -26.06
C ARG A 356 -12.57 5.39 -25.18
N TRP A 357 -13.13 5.53 -23.99
CA TRP A 357 -13.30 4.40 -23.09
C TRP A 357 -14.05 3.24 -23.75
N ASP A 358 -15.21 3.52 -24.35
CA ASP A 358 -16.03 2.48 -24.98
C ASP A 358 -15.34 1.86 -26.24
N GLU A 359 -14.45 2.58 -26.93
CA GLU A 359 -13.67 2.03 -28.05
C GLU A 359 -12.50 1.17 -27.55
N TRP A 360 -11.82 1.64 -26.49
CA TRP A 360 -10.63 1.00 -25.96
C TRP A 360 -10.94 -0.36 -25.31
N VAL A 361 -12.04 -0.44 -24.56
CA VAL A 361 -12.34 -1.63 -23.74
C VAL A 361 -13.19 -2.68 -24.45
N LYS A 362 -13.73 -2.38 -25.63
CA LYS A 362 -14.72 -3.24 -26.30
C LYS A 362 -14.14 -4.53 -26.87
N ASP A 363 -12.90 -4.50 -27.35
CA ASP A 363 -12.25 -5.63 -28.01
C ASP A 363 -11.10 -6.22 -27.16
N ASP A 364 -11.03 -5.85 -25.88
CA ASP A 364 -10.04 -6.32 -24.91
C ASP A 364 -10.70 -7.29 -23.92
N GLU A 365 -10.64 -8.59 -24.23
CA GLU A 365 -11.25 -9.66 -23.43
C GLU A 365 -10.65 -9.71 -22.01
N ASP A 366 -9.33 -9.57 -21.89
CA ASP A 366 -8.62 -9.56 -20.60
C ASP A 366 -9.11 -8.38 -19.73
N TRP A 367 -9.27 -7.21 -20.33
CA TRP A 367 -9.83 -6.06 -19.62
C TRP A 367 -11.27 -6.31 -19.17
N GLN A 368 -12.10 -6.89 -20.05
CA GLN A 368 -13.51 -7.14 -19.73
C GLN A 368 -13.68 -8.11 -18.57
N ASP A 369 -12.94 -9.22 -18.57
CA ASP A 369 -12.98 -10.22 -17.50
C ASP A 369 -12.66 -9.61 -16.14
N VAL A 370 -11.82 -8.56 -16.11
CA VAL A 370 -11.32 -7.95 -14.88
C VAL A 370 -12.12 -6.74 -14.42
N TYR A 371 -12.62 -5.92 -15.33
CA TYR A 371 -13.13 -4.57 -15.03
C TYR A 371 -14.59 -4.33 -15.44
N PHE A 372 -15.21 -5.21 -16.23
CA PHE A 372 -16.51 -4.95 -16.84
C PHE A 372 -17.63 -4.65 -15.82
N GLU A 373 -17.70 -5.38 -14.71
CA GLU A 373 -18.72 -5.16 -13.69
C GLU A 373 -18.56 -3.79 -13.00
N GLY A 374 -17.33 -3.42 -12.63
CA GLY A 374 -17.06 -2.08 -12.07
C GLY A 374 -17.34 -0.97 -13.08
N PHE A 375 -17.00 -1.19 -14.36
CA PHE A 375 -17.29 -0.24 -15.43
C PHE A 375 -18.79 -0.08 -15.68
N LYS A 376 -19.57 -1.16 -15.60
CA LYS A 376 -21.03 -1.11 -15.69
C LYS A 376 -21.63 -0.27 -14.57
N ARG A 377 -21.15 -0.42 -13.32
CA ARG A 377 -21.57 0.42 -12.20
C ARG A 377 -21.18 1.88 -12.39
N LEU A 378 -19.94 2.15 -12.85
CA LEU A 378 -19.50 3.51 -13.17
C LEU A 378 -20.43 4.16 -14.23
N LYS A 379 -20.79 3.42 -15.27
CA LYS A 379 -21.70 3.91 -16.33
C LYS A 379 -23.10 4.25 -15.81
N ASN A 380 -23.56 3.62 -14.73
CA ASN A 380 -24.85 3.95 -14.11
C ASN A 380 -24.82 5.33 -13.41
N LEU A 381 -23.64 5.86 -13.11
CA LEU A 381 -23.46 7.18 -12.49
C LEU A 381 -23.26 8.32 -13.51
N ARG A 382 -23.29 8.02 -14.82
CA ARG A 382 -23.24 9.06 -15.87
C ARG A 382 -24.42 10.02 -15.71
N ALA A 383 -24.15 11.33 -15.79
CA ALA A 383 -25.21 12.33 -15.74
C ALA A 383 -26.09 12.29 -17.01
N THR A 384 -25.47 11.98 -18.16
CA THR A 384 -26.17 11.75 -19.42
C THR A 384 -25.87 10.36 -19.95
N LYS A 385 -26.91 9.61 -20.31
CA LYS A 385 -26.77 8.24 -20.85
C LYS A 385 -25.83 8.25 -22.07
N ASN A 386 -24.93 7.27 -22.11
CA ASN A 386 -23.93 7.08 -23.18
C ASN A 386 -22.91 8.22 -23.36
N GLN A 387 -22.73 9.09 -22.37
CA GLN A 387 -21.68 10.11 -22.38
C GLN A 387 -20.75 9.92 -21.19
N ASN A 388 -19.43 9.86 -21.44
CA ASN A 388 -18.39 9.68 -20.42
C ASN A 388 -17.84 10.99 -19.86
N ARG A 389 -18.45 12.13 -20.23
CA ARG A 389 -18.04 13.44 -19.74
C ARG A 389 -18.56 13.67 -18.32
N ASP A 390 -19.86 13.85 -18.18
CA ASP A 390 -20.44 14.27 -16.90
C ASP A 390 -20.93 13.08 -16.07
N PHE A 391 -20.70 13.12 -14.76
CA PHE A 391 -21.15 12.12 -13.79
C PHE A 391 -21.84 12.78 -12.59
N ASN A 392 -22.45 11.96 -11.75
CA ASN A 392 -23.20 12.39 -10.57
C ASN A 392 -22.53 11.97 -9.25
N PHE A 393 -21.21 12.11 -9.13
CA PHE A 393 -20.50 11.79 -7.89
C PHE A 393 -20.71 12.86 -6.81
N ASP A 394 -20.88 12.44 -5.55
CA ASP A 394 -21.06 13.34 -4.41
C ASP A 394 -19.72 13.90 -3.89
N VAL A 395 -18.72 13.04 -3.86
CA VAL A 395 -17.38 13.32 -3.33
C VAL A 395 -16.33 12.96 -4.38
N LEU A 396 -15.34 13.84 -4.58
CA LEU A 396 -14.18 13.53 -5.41
C LEU A 396 -12.89 13.89 -4.67
N MET A 397 -11.94 12.96 -4.63
CA MET A 397 -10.61 13.24 -4.08
C MET A 397 -9.57 12.73 -5.06
N ALA A 398 -8.60 13.58 -5.42
CA ALA A 398 -7.61 13.20 -6.42
C ALA A 398 -6.26 13.89 -6.23
N ASN A 399 -5.20 13.16 -6.57
CA ASN A 399 -3.84 13.69 -6.70
C ASN A 399 -3.35 13.48 -8.14
N PRO A 400 -3.77 14.34 -9.09
CA PRO A 400 -3.40 14.18 -10.50
C PRO A 400 -1.90 14.37 -10.73
N PRO A 401 -1.33 13.82 -11.82
CA PRO A 401 0.08 13.99 -12.14
C PRO A 401 0.44 15.46 -12.37
N PHE A 402 1.51 15.93 -11.72
CA PHE A 402 1.95 17.34 -11.77
C PHE A 402 2.81 17.67 -12.98
N ALA A 403 3.30 16.66 -13.70
CA ALA A 403 4.21 16.83 -14.83
C ALA A 403 3.62 16.27 -16.13
N GLY A 404 4.03 16.90 -17.23
CA GLY A 404 3.64 16.54 -18.58
C GLY A 404 2.50 17.41 -19.12
N ASP A 405 2.60 17.68 -20.42
CA ASP A 405 1.59 18.40 -21.18
C ASP A 405 0.81 17.42 -22.07
N ILE A 406 -0.50 17.65 -22.20
CA ILE A 406 -1.33 17.07 -23.26
C ILE A 406 -1.22 17.94 -24.50
N LYS A 407 -0.92 17.34 -25.66
CA LYS A 407 -0.69 18.04 -26.93
C LYS A 407 -1.70 17.65 -28.01
N GLU A 408 -2.48 16.61 -27.77
CA GLU A 408 -3.44 16.05 -28.70
C GLU A 408 -4.65 16.99 -28.82
N SER A 409 -4.73 17.72 -29.94
CA SER A 409 -5.82 18.69 -30.20
C SER A 409 -7.22 18.09 -30.06
N ARG A 410 -7.40 16.79 -30.35
CA ARG A 410 -8.68 16.09 -30.15
C ARG A 410 -9.11 16.11 -28.69
N ILE A 411 -8.18 15.82 -27.76
CA ILE A 411 -8.44 15.82 -26.32
C ILE A 411 -8.69 17.26 -25.88
N LEU A 412 -7.78 18.18 -26.21
CA LEU A 412 -7.88 19.59 -25.82
C LEU A 412 -9.17 20.27 -26.30
N ALA A 413 -9.71 19.87 -27.46
CA ALA A 413 -10.98 20.38 -27.96
C ALA A 413 -12.21 20.00 -27.11
N ARG A 414 -12.09 19.02 -26.20
CA ARG A 414 -13.16 18.63 -25.28
C ARG A 414 -13.22 19.46 -24.00
N TYR A 415 -12.12 20.11 -23.65
CA TYR A 415 -11.99 20.90 -22.43
C TYR A 415 -12.09 22.41 -22.74
N GLU A 416 -12.75 23.17 -21.87
CA GLU A 416 -12.75 24.63 -21.85
C GLU A 416 -11.34 25.16 -21.55
N LEU A 417 -10.68 24.62 -20.51
CA LEU A 417 -9.28 24.92 -20.18
C LEU A 417 -8.30 24.40 -21.24
N GLY A 418 -8.75 23.51 -22.13
CA GLY A 418 -8.03 23.04 -23.30
C GLY A 418 -8.01 24.04 -24.47
N LYS A 419 -8.79 25.11 -24.41
CA LYS A 419 -9.00 26.07 -25.50
C LYS A 419 -8.45 27.45 -25.16
N LYS A 420 -8.21 28.24 -26.21
CA LYS A 420 -7.93 29.68 -26.14
C LYS A 420 -9.25 30.46 -26.09
N GLU A 421 -9.20 31.75 -25.79
CA GLU A 421 -10.37 32.65 -25.80
C GLU A 421 -11.15 32.63 -27.13
N ASN A 422 -10.47 32.40 -28.25
CA ASN A 422 -11.11 32.29 -29.57
C ASN A 422 -11.74 30.90 -29.86
N GLY A 423 -11.84 30.03 -28.85
CA GLY A 423 -12.43 28.69 -28.94
C GLY A 423 -11.54 27.62 -29.59
N LYS A 424 -10.38 27.98 -30.15
CA LYS A 424 -9.46 27.00 -30.74
C LYS A 424 -8.66 26.26 -29.66
N PRO A 425 -8.36 24.96 -29.84
CA PRO A 425 -7.49 24.23 -28.93
C PRO A 425 -6.14 24.92 -28.73
N GLN A 426 -5.60 24.85 -27.52
CA GLN A 426 -4.23 25.25 -27.22
C GLN A 426 -3.24 24.26 -27.86
N SER A 427 -1.97 24.64 -27.95
CA SER A 427 -0.93 23.74 -28.49
C SER A 427 -0.50 22.69 -27.47
N LYS A 428 -0.57 23.02 -26.18
CA LYS A 428 -0.25 22.15 -25.06
C LYS A 428 -0.90 22.68 -23.79
N VAL A 429 -1.38 21.79 -22.92
CA VAL A 429 -1.94 22.15 -21.61
C VAL A 429 -1.44 21.16 -20.56
N GLY A 430 -1.09 21.64 -19.36
CA GLY A 430 -0.66 20.79 -18.26
C GLY A 430 -1.75 19.79 -17.87
N ARG A 431 -1.37 18.55 -17.58
CA ARG A 431 -2.32 17.50 -17.17
C ARG A 431 -3.12 17.91 -15.93
N ASP A 432 -2.43 18.45 -14.93
CA ASP A 432 -3.00 18.98 -13.69
C ASP A 432 -4.13 19.98 -13.94
N ILE A 433 -4.00 20.84 -14.96
CA ILE A 433 -5.02 21.81 -15.36
C ILE A 433 -6.27 21.11 -15.92
N LEU A 434 -6.09 20.14 -16.83
CA LEU A 434 -7.24 19.41 -17.40
C LEU A 434 -7.95 18.56 -16.34
N PHE A 435 -7.23 18.05 -15.33
CA PHE A 435 -7.82 17.34 -14.21
C PHE A 435 -8.74 18.23 -13.36
N ILE A 436 -8.49 19.53 -13.25
CA ILE A 436 -9.40 20.47 -12.56
C ILE A 436 -10.78 20.46 -13.23
N GLU A 437 -10.82 20.64 -14.56
CA GLU A 437 -12.08 20.61 -15.32
C GLU A 437 -12.68 19.21 -15.32
N ARG A 438 -11.89 18.16 -15.54
CA ARG A 438 -12.37 16.78 -15.55
C ARG A 438 -13.05 16.40 -14.23
N ASN A 439 -12.46 16.79 -13.11
CA ASN A 439 -12.99 16.50 -11.78
C ASN A 439 -14.29 17.28 -11.51
N LEU A 440 -14.37 18.54 -11.98
CA LEU A 440 -15.61 19.32 -11.90
C LEU A 440 -16.72 18.76 -12.80
N ASP A 441 -16.41 18.21 -13.98
CA ASP A 441 -17.38 17.55 -14.87
C ASP A 441 -17.95 16.26 -14.23
N ILE A 442 -17.11 15.51 -13.50
CA ILE A 442 -17.49 14.26 -12.81
C ILE A 442 -18.34 14.53 -11.54
N LEU A 443 -18.12 15.68 -10.89
CA LEU A 443 -18.79 16.04 -9.65
C LEU A 443 -20.23 16.50 -9.93
N LYS A 444 -21.19 16.00 -9.15
CA LYS A 444 -22.59 16.45 -9.24
C LYS A 444 -22.75 17.89 -8.73
N PRO A 445 -23.79 18.64 -9.16
CA PRO A 445 -24.14 19.91 -8.51
C PRO A 445 -24.30 19.73 -6.99
N GLY A 446 -23.63 20.59 -6.20
CA GLY A 446 -23.63 20.52 -4.74
C GLY A 446 -22.66 19.49 -4.16
N GLY A 447 -22.09 18.62 -5.00
CA GLY A 447 -20.99 17.73 -4.64
C GLY A 447 -19.73 18.52 -4.31
N ARG A 448 -18.79 17.86 -3.63
CA ARG A 448 -17.57 18.48 -3.11
C ARG A 448 -16.32 17.68 -3.44
N MET A 449 -15.20 18.38 -3.59
CA MET A 449 -13.94 17.74 -3.94
C MET A 449 -12.73 18.32 -3.23
N ALA A 450 -11.70 17.48 -3.09
CA ALA A 450 -10.35 17.87 -2.69
C ALA A 450 -9.38 17.45 -3.78
N ILE A 451 -8.62 18.41 -4.32
CA ILE A 451 -7.63 18.14 -5.37
C ILE A 451 -6.26 18.66 -4.94
N VAL A 452 -5.26 17.80 -4.99
CA VAL A 452 -3.86 18.17 -4.72
C VAL A 452 -3.27 18.77 -5.99
N LEU A 453 -2.70 19.98 -5.91
CA LEU A 453 -2.11 20.67 -7.05
C LEU A 453 -0.80 21.38 -6.65
N PRO A 454 0.07 21.68 -7.62
CA PRO A 454 1.22 22.56 -7.39
C PRO A 454 0.77 23.94 -6.89
N GLN A 455 1.46 24.48 -5.88
CA GLN A 455 1.06 25.75 -5.25
C GLN A 455 0.97 26.90 -6.27
N GLY A 456 1.79 26.86 -7.32
CA GLY A 456 1.82 27.83 -8.43
C GLY A 456 0.43 28.11 -9.04
N ARG A 457 -0.45 27.10 -9.10
CA ARG A 457 -1.81 27.25 -9.67
C ARG A 457 -2.66 28.25 -8.90
N PHE A 458 -2.37 28.43 -7.61
CA PHE A 458 -3.15 29.29 -6.73
C PHE A 458 -2.64 30.74 -6.68
N ASN A 459 -1.35 30.98 -6.96
CA ASN A 459 -0.74 32.30 -6.74
C ASN A 459 -0.08 32.92 -7.98
N ASN A 460 0.23 32.15 -9.02
CA ASN A 460 0.83 32.72 -10.23
C ASN A 460 -0.17 33.63 -10.96
N SER A 461 0.30 34.80 -11.39
CA SER A 461 -0.51 35.75 -12.17
C SER A 461 -0.93 35.18 -13.52
N SER A 462 -0.07 34.37 -14.14
CA SER A 462 -0.36 33.69 -15.41
C SER A 462 -1.50 32.68 -15.32
N ASP A 463 -1.75 32.13 -14.13
CA ASP A 463 -2.75 31.09 -13.88
C ASP A 463 -4.10 31.67 -13.40
N LYS A 464 -4.30 32.99 -13.57
CA LYS A 464 -5.55 33.69 -13.20
C LYS A 464 -6.79 33.05 -13.85
N TYR A 465 -6.69 32.68 -15.13
CA TYR A 465 -7.80 32.09 -15.90
C TYR A 465 -8.29 30.76 -15.28
N ILE A 466 -7.41 30.00 -14.62
CA ILE A 466 -7.77 28.76 -13.92
C ILE A 466 -8.66 29.08 -12.71
N ARG A 467 -8.28 30.12 -11.94
CA ARG A 467 -9.04 30.56 -10.77
C ARG A 467 -10.40 31.15 -11.16
N GLU A 468 -10.45 31.90 -12.27
CA GLU A 468 -11.70 32.41 -12.84
C GLU A 468 -12.62 31.27 -13.28
N PHE A 469 -12.07 30.26 -13.97
CA PHE A 469 -12.81 29.05 -14.35
C PHE A 469 -13.38 28.31 -13.14
N ILE A 470 -12.56 28.10 -12.10
CA ILE A 470 -13.00 27.46 -10.85
C ILE A 470 -14.13 28.25 -10.21
N ALA A 471 -13.97 29.57 -10.00
CA ALA A 471 -14.97 30.42 -9.35
C ALA A 471 -16.30 30.46 -10.11
N GLN A 472 -16.28 30.33 -11.44
CA GLN A 472 -17.48 30.24 -12.25
C GLN A 472 -18.27 28.93 -12.00
N LYS A 473 -17.59 27.83 -11.68
CA LYS A 473 -18.17 26.48 -11.60
C LYS A 473 -18.37 25.98 -10.16
N ALA A 474 -17.61 26.46 -9.19
CA ALA A 474 -17.63 26.01 -7.81
C ALA A 474 -17.28 27.11 -6.78
N ARG A 475 -17.77 26.94 -5.56
CA ARG A 475 -17.32 27.65 -4.35
C ARG A 475 -15.96 27.13 -3.94
N ILE A 476 -15.02 28.02 -3.65
CA ILE A 476 -13.77 27.65 -2.97
C ILE A 476 -14.05 27.53 -1.47
N LEU A 477 -13.88 26.33 -0.92
CA LEU A 477 -14.11 26.09 0.50
C LEU A 477 -12.84 26.37 1.31
N ALA A 478 -11.72 25.81 0.84
CA ALA A 478 -10.44 25.93 1.52
C ALA A 478 -9.25 25.80 0.58
N VAL A 479 -8.13 26.40 0.97
CA VAL A 479 -6.81 26.18 0.39
C VAL A 479 -5.84 25.82 1.52
N VAL A 480 -5.36 24.58 1.53
CA VAL A 480 -4.42 24.09 2.55
C VAL A 480 -3.03 23.90 1.93
N GLY A 481 -2.10 24.78 2.27
CA GLY A 481 -0.71 24.69 1.85
C GLY A 481 0.02 23.56 2.58
N LEU A 482 0.64 22.63 1.84
CA LEU A 482 1.40 21.53 2.42
C LEU A 482 2.87 21.92 2.64
N HIS A 483 3.51 21.32 3.64
CA HIS A 483 4.94 21.51 3.87
C HIS A 483 5.76 20.97 2.67
N GLY A 484 6.85 21.63 2.30
CA GLY A 484 7.63 21.30 1.09
C GLY A 484 8.28 19.91 1.07
N ASN A 485 8.30 19.22 2.21
CA ASN A 485 8.83 17.87 2.33
C ASN A 485 7.78 16.76 2.19
N VAL A 486 6.48 17.07 2.15
CA VAL A 486 5.40 16.06 2.16
C VAL A 486 5.56 15.03 1.04
N PHE A 487 5.91 15.48 -0.18
CA PHE A 487 6.11 14.63 -1.35
C PHE A 487 7.57 14.25 -1.62
N LYS A 488 8.50 14.53 -0.70
CA LYS A 488 9.87 14.01 -0.79
C LYS A 488 9.91 12.50 -0.52
N PRO A 489 10.90 11.78 -1.10
CA PRO A 489 12.00 12.28 -1.95
C PRO A 489 11.58 12.54 -3.41
N HIS A 490 10.33 12.28 -3.78
CA HIS A 490 9.91 12.24 -5.18
C HIS A 490 9.80 13.63 -5.84
N THR A 491 9.39 14.65 -5.10
CA THR A 491 9.44 16.04 -5.56
C THR A 491 9.64 17.02 -4.41
N GLY A 492 10.33 18.13 -4.69
CA GLY A 492 10.43 19.30 -3.82
C GLY A 492 9.41 20.39 -4.16
N THR A 493 8.54 20.17 -5.15
CA THR A 493 7.47 21.11 -5.51
C THR A 493 6.54 21.31 -4.32
N LYS A 494 6.38 22.55 -3.87
CA LYS A 494 5.40 22.88 -2.86
C LYS A 494 3.99 22.72 -3.43
N THR A 495 3.16 21.94 -2.74
CA THR A 495 1.79 21.60 -3.16
C THR A 495 0.78 22.18 -2.20
N SER A 496 -0.47 22.25 -2.63
CA SER A 496 -1.59 22.61 -1.76
C SER A 496 -2.80 21.75 -2.13
N VAL A 497 -3.68 21.54 -1.15
CA VAL A 497 -4.98 20.89 -1.37
C VAL A 497 -6.03 21.98 -1.54
N LEU A 498 -6.74 21.94 -2.67
CA LEU A 498 -7.87 22.81 -2.95
C LEU A 498 -9.17 22.06 -2.66
N PHE A 499 -10.00 22.62 -1.78
CA PHE A 499 -11.32 22.11 -1.46
C PHE A 499 -12.38 22.96 -2.15
N LEU A 500 -13.26 22.32 -2.92
CA LEU A 500 -14.31 22.97 -3.71
C LEU A 500 -15.67 22.33 -3.43
N GLN A 501 -16.74 23.12 -3.58
CA GLN A 501 -18.11 22.62 -3.69
C GLN A 501 -18.73 23.16 -4.97
N LYS A 502 -19.19 22.27 -5.85
CA LYS A 502 -19.81 22.67 -7.12
C LYS A 502 -21.10 23.45 -6.83
N TRP A 503 -21.31 24.56 -7.54
CA TRP A 503 -22.50 25.38 -7.34
C TRP A 503 -23.78 24.56 -7.54
N ASP A 504 -24.78 24.81 -6.70
CA ASP A 504 -26.10 24.18 -6.74
C ASP A 504 -27.14 25.07 -6.06
N ASP A 505 -28.35 25.12 -6.61
CA ASP A 505 -29.38 26.05 -6.15
C ASP A 505 -29.83 25.81 -4.70
N LYS A 506 -29.60 24.62 -4.15
CA LYS A 506 -30.05 24.23 -2.80
C LYS A 506 -28.90 24.00 -1.82
N LEU A 507 -27.91 23.21 -2.21
CA LEU A 507 -26.82 22.78 -1.33
C LEU A 507 -25.68 23.79 -1.25
N CYS A 508 -25.41 24.50 -2.35
CA CYS A 508 -24.37 25.52 -2.40
C CYS A 508 -24.77 26.65 -3.36
N PRO A 509 -25.73 27.52 -2.99
CA PRO A 509 -26.19 28.60 -3.86
C PRO A 509 -25.04 29.50 -4.27
N LYS A 510 -25.02 29.89 -5.55
CA LYS A 510 -23.95 30.76 -6.07
C LYS A 510 -23.99 32.12 -5.39
N CYS A 511 -22.86 32.53 -4.83
CA CYS A 511 -22.64 33.84 -4.24
C CYS A 511 -21.29 34.39 -4.73
N GLU A 512 -21.22 35.71 -4.94
CA GLU A 512 -20.00 36.38 -5.41
C GLU A 512 -19.00 36.60 -4.28
N ASP A 513 -19.50 36.81 -3.05
CA ASP A 513 -18.69 37.03 -1.86
C ASP A 513 -18.96 35.94 -0.83
N TYR A 514 -17.89 35.26 -0.39
CA TYR A 514 -17.95 34.17 0.58
C TYR A 514 -16.59 33.98 1.26
N ASN A 515 -16.62 33.50 2.50
CA ASN A 515 -15.39 33.21 3.22
C ASN A 515 -14.70 31.96 2.65
N ILE A 516 -13.37 32.01 2.61
CA ILE A 516 -12.49 30.89 2.21
C ILE A 516 -11.57 30.58 3.37
N PHE A 517 -11.50 29.30 3.76
CA PHE A 517 -10.59 28.85 4.80
C PHE A 517 -9.16 28.68 4.25
N PHE A 518 -8.21 29.45 4.78
CA PHE A 518 -6.79 29.31 4.44
C PHE A 518 -6.01 28.74 5.61
N ALA A 519 -5.25 27.68 5.33
CA ALA A 519 -4.33 27.09 6.30
C ALA A 519 -3.02 26.66 5.64
N THR A 520 -1.97 26.50 6.43
CA THR A 520 -0.68 25.98 5.96
C THR A 520 -0.12 25.04 7.02
N MET A 521 0.26 23.84 6.59
CA MET A 521 1.00 22.86 7.37
C MET A 521 2.33 23.47 7.81
N SER A 522 2.47 23.71 9.11
CA SER A 522 3.63 24.38 9.71
C SER A 522 4.71 23.39 10.15
N GLU A 523 4.30 22.17 10.53
CA GLU A 523 5.22 21.12 11.00
C GLU A 523 5.64 20.19 9.85
N PRO A 524 6.93 19.82 9.74
CA PRO A 524 7.37 18.85 8.75
C PRO A 524 7.00 17.42 9.17
N SER A 525 6.37 16.69 8.26
CA SER A 525 6.13 15.24 8.39
C SER A 525 7.26 14.37 7.87
N LYS A 526 8.16 14.96 7.09
CA LYS A 526 9.35 14.33 6.55
C LYS A 526 10.54 15.27 6.66
N ASP A 527 11.72 14.70 6.84
CA ASP A 527 12.96 15.44 6.79
C ASP A 527 13.35 15.81 5.34
N ASN A 528 14.54 16.38 5.16
CA ASN A 528 15.02 16.79 3.84
C ASN A 528 15.37 15.62 2.91
N SER A 529 15.61 14.42 3.46
CA SER A 529 15.86 13.19 2.71
C SER A 529 14.57 12.48 2.28
N GLY A 530 13.42 12.87 2.85
CA GLY A 530 12.11 12.27 2.59
C GLY A 530 11.72 11.20 3.60
N GLU A 531 12.52 10.99 4.65
CA GLU A 531 12.22 10.05 5.73
C GLU A 531 11.19 10.65 6.69
N LYS A 532 10.22 9.84 7.10
CA LYS A 532 9.11 10.24 7.99
C LYS A 532 9.66 10.66 9.36
N ILE A 533 9.17 11.79 9.87
CA ILE A 533 9.42 12.25 11.23
C ILE A 533 8.26 11.73 12.08
N TYR A 534 8.57 11.16 13.23
CA TYR A 534 7.56 10.57 14.12
C TYR A 534 7.49 11.35 15.43
N TYR A 535 6.30 11.39 16.03
CA TYR A 535 6.18 11.76 17.43
C TYR A 535 6.78 10.65 18.32
N PRO A 536 7.24 10.97 19.56
CA PRO A 536 7.78 9.98 20.49
C PRO A 536 6.66 9.17 21.18
N LEU A 537 5.79 8.56 20.38
CA LEU A 537 4.57 7.88 20.81
C LEU A 537 4.16 6.81 19.80
N LEU A 538 3.32 5.90 20.25
CA LEU A 538 2.77 4.82 19.45
C LEU A 538 1.25 4.92 19.37
N ASP A 539 0.68 4.50 18.25
CA ASP A 539 -0.77 4.35 18.09
C ASP A 539 -1.31 3.14 18.90
N SER A 540 -2.62 2.92 18.82
CA SER A 540 -3.33 1.81 19.48
C SER A 540 -2.88 0.40 19.06
N HIS A 541 -2.03 0.30 18.04
CA HIS A 541 -1.51 -0.93 17.45
C HIS A 541 0.03 -1.05 17.55
N ASP A 542 0.65 -0.22 18.40
CA ASP A 542 2.10 -0.11 18.62
C ASP A 542 2.92 0.39 17.40
N HIS A 543 2.31 1.17 16.50
CA HIS A 543 3.02 1.79 15.38
C HIS A 543 3.45 3.23 15.66
N LEU A 544 4.55 3.66 15.05
CA LEU A 544 5.02 5.04 15.13
C LEU A 544 4.03 5.98 14.42
N VAL A 545 3.63 7.07 15.09
CA VAL A 545 2.75 8.09 14.50
C VAL A 545 3.56 9.19 13.84
N VAL A 546 3.26 9.46 12.57
CA VAL A 546 3.94 10.51 11.80
C VAL A 546 3.60 11.89 12.37
N LYS A 547 4.62 12.72 12.56
CA LYS A 547 4.48 14.10 13.06
C LYS A 547 3.84 15.00 12.00
N HIS A 548 2.75 15.69 12.32
CA HIS A 548 2.14 16.71 11.44
C HIS A 548 1.10 17.53 12.20
N ASP A 549 0.70 18.68 11.65
CA ASP A 549 -0.35 19.56 12.20
C ASP A 549 -1.66 19.57 11.37
N LEU A 550 -1.85 18.59 10.48
CA LEU A 550 -3.00 18.53 9.56
C LEU A 550 -4.31 18.15 10.25
N PHE A 551 -4.26 17.22 11.20
CA PHE A 551 -5.37 16.86 12.07
C PHE A 551 -4.81 16.23 13.34
N HIS A 552 -5.66 16.04 14.34
CA HIS A 552 -5.26 15.38 15.57
C HIS A 552 -5.20 13.85 15.37
N PRO A 553 -4.01 13.22 15.55
CA PRO A 553 -3.79 11.82 15.14
C PRO A 553 -4.71 10.80 15.84
N HIS A 554 -5.30 11.15 16.99
CA HIS A 554 -6.14 10.23 17.80
C HIS A 554 -7.64 10.50 17.79
N LEU A 555 -8.09 11.48 17.01
CA LEU A 555 -9.52 11.86 17.00
C LEU A 555 -10.38 11.07 15.99
N GLU A 556 -9.85 10.05 15.29
CA GLU A 556 -10.75 9.22 14.48
C GLU A 556 -10.37 7.75 14.36
N GLY A 557 -11.19 6.93 15.04
CA GLY A 557 -11.27 5.48 14.99
C GLY A 557 -10.12 4.70 15.62
N ASP A 558 -9.38 5.37 16.51
CA ASP A 558 -8.70 4.74 17.63
C ASP A 558 -9.63 4.56 18.85
N GLU A 559 -10.82 5.18 18.88
CA GLU A 559 -11.76 4.96 19.99
C GLU A 559 -12.08 3.45 20.03
N PRO A 560 -11.77 2.77 21.15
CA PRO A 560 -12.01 1.36 21.27
C PRO A 560 -13.46 1.06 20.96
N ILE A 561 -13.67 0.18 20.00
CA ILE A 561 -14.93 -0.51 19.85
C ILE A 561 -14.78 -1.82 20.61
N LYS A 562 -15.81 -2.18 21.38
CA LYS A 562 -15.83 -3.43 22.12
C LYS A 562 -15.73 -4.57 21.12
N GLN A 563 -14.94 -5.58 21.44
CA GLN A 563 -14.75 -6.73 20.56
C GLN A 563 -15.68 -7.87 20.99
N LYS A 564 -16.12 -8.68 20.02
CA LYS A 564 -17.10 -9.77 20.20
C LYS A 564 -16.80 -10.75 21.36
N ASP A 565 -15.52 -10.97 21.66
CA ASP A 565 -15.06 -11.91 22.69
C ASP A 565 -14.31 -11.21 23.84
N GLU A 566 -14.38 -9.88 23.90
CA GLU A 566 -13.74 -9.05 24.93
C GLU A 566 -14.65 -8.86 26.14
N SER A 567 -14.10 -9.07 27.33
CA SER A 567 -14.85 -8.82 28.57
C SER A 567 -15.11 -7.32 28.75
N GLN A 568 -16.17 -6.97 29.49
CA GLN A 568 -16.49 -5.56 29.75
C GLN A 568 -15.33 -4.84 30.48
N GLU A 569 -14.65 -5.53 31.40
CA GLU A 569 -13.49 -4.97 32.11
C GLU A 569 -12.30 -4.68 31.18
N GLU A 570 -12.03 -5.55 30.20
CA GLU A 570 -10.97 -5.33 29.21
C GLU A 570 -11.30 -4.17 28.27
N PHE A 571 -12.57 -4.09 27.84
CA PHE A 571 -13.05 -2.98 27.03
C PHE A 571 -12.95 -1.65 27.78
N ASP A 572 -13.41 -1.61 29.03
CA ASP A 572 -13.36 -0.41 29.87
C ASP A 572 -11.90 0.03 30.13
N ARG A 573 -10.97 -0.93 30.30
CA ARG A 573 -9.53 -0.65 30.40
C ARG A 573 -8.99 0.00 29.12
N ARG A 574 -9.33 -0.52 27.94
CA ARG A 574 -8.94 0.09 26.66
C ARG A 574 -9.55 1.48 26.48
N ILE A 575 -10.80 1.68 26.87
CA ILE A 575 -11.45 3.01 26.83
C ILE A 575 -10.73 3.98 27.76
N GLN A 576 -10.33 3.55 28.96
CA GLN A 576 -9.54 4.39 29.88
C GLN A 576 -8.16 4.71 29.32
N GLU A 577 -7.46 3.72 28.76
CA GLU A 577 -6.17 3.91 28.11
C GLU A 577 -6.28 4.86 26.90
N TYR A 578 -7.32 4.68 26.09
CA TYR A 578 -7.66 5.58 24.98
C TYR A 578 -7.88 7.02 25.47
N ARG A 579 -8.67 7.22 26.53
CA ARG A 579 -8.91 8.57 27.08
C ARG A 579 -7.63 9.19 27.64
N LEU A 580 -6.81 8.42 28.35
CA LEU A 580 -5.51 8.89 28.86
C LEU A 580 -4.58 9.28 27.71
N ASN A 581 -4.56 8.48 26.65
CA ASN A 581 -3.83 8.78 25.44
C ASN A 581 -4.36 10.08 24.81
N VAL A 582 -5.67 10.22 24.58
CA VAL A 582 -6.29 11.46 24.05
C VAL A 582 -5.85 12.70 24.84
N GLU A 583 -5.84 12.64 26.18
CA GLU A 583 -5.39 13.77 27.00
C GLU A 583 -3.88 14.05 26.83
N LYS A 584 -3.02 13.03 26.81
CA LYS A 584 -1.58 13.21 26.49
C LYS A 584 -1.39 13.84 25.11
N TYR A 585 -2.26 13.56 24.15
CA TYR A 585 -2.18 14.11 22.81
C TYR A 585 -2.64 15.56 22.73
N LYS A 586 -3.69 15.94 23.47
CA LYS A 586 -4.09 17.35 23.61
C LYS A 586 -2.95 18.21 24.17
N ASP A 587 -2.13 17.64 25.05
CA ASP A 587 -0.94 18.31 25.58
C ASP A 587 0.19 18.45 24.53
N LEU A 588 0.24 17.55 23.55
CA LEU A 588 1.28 17.50 22.50
C LEU A 588 0.94 18.35 21.27
N GLN A 589 -0.33 18.48 20.93
CA GLN A 589 -0.80 19.18 19.72
C GLN A 589 -2.15 19.85 19.98
N LYS A 590 -2.28 21.11 19.58
CA LYS A 590 -3.59 21.78 19.48
C LYS A 590 -4.42 21.16 18.34
N ASP A 591 -5.70 21.52 18.27
CA ASP A 591 -6.56 21.18 17.12
C ASP A 591 -5.85 21.45 15.79
N GLY A 592 -5.89 20.47 14.89
CA GLY A 592 -5.24 20.56 13.60
C GLY A 592 -6.06 21.32 12.56
N ILE A 593 -5.53 21.38 11.35
CA ILE A 593 -6.16 22.08 10.22
C ILE A 593 -7.56 21.53 9.90
N ALA A 594 -7.75 20.21 9.95
CA ALA A 594 -9.03 19.59 9.65
C ALA A 594 -10.08 19.96 10.70
N GLU A 595 -9.75 19.91 12.00
CA GLU A 595 -10.66 20.29 13.08
C GLU A 595 -11.06 21.77 12.98
N ALA A 596 -10.10 22.66 12.72
CA ALA A 596 -10.38 24.08 12.49
C ALA A 596 -11.28 24.32 11.27
N PHE A 597 -11.09 23.55 10.18
CA PHE A 597 -11.98 23.61 9.03
C PHE A 597 -13.39 23.13 9.35
N ILE A 598 -13.55 22.11 10.18
CA ILE A 598 -14.88 21.59 10.56
C ILE A 598 -15.67 22.67 11.31
N GLU A 599 -15.03 23.37 12.24
CA GLU A 599 -15.67 24.49 12.96
C GLU A 599 -16.01 25.65 12.03
N PHE A 600 -15.12 25.98 11.08
CA PHE A 600 -15.41 26.93 10.01
C PHE A 600 -16.60 26.46 9.14
N ALA A 601 -16.64 25.19 8.75
CA ALA A 601 -17.68 24.63 7.90
C ALA A 601 -19.06 24.68 8.56
N LYS A 602 -19.12 24.42 9.87
CA LYS A 602 -20.34 24.56 10.68
C LYS A 602 -20.77 26.04 10.77
N ALA A 603 -19.83 26.95 11.03
CA ALA A 603 -20.11 28.39 11.11
C ALA A 603 -20.62 28.96 9.77
N GLU A 604 -20.06 28.48 8.66
CA GLU A 604 -20.46 28.83 7.29
C GLU A 604 -21.69 28.05 6.80
N ASN A 605 -22.26 27.18 7.63
CA ASN A 605 -23.44 26.37 7.33
C ASN A 605 -23.27 25.54 6.03
N LEU A 606 -22.09 24.96 5.81
CA LEU A 606 -21.81 24.12 4.65
C LEU A 606 -22.68 22.86 4.70
N SER A 607 -23.31 22.50 3.57
CA SER A 607 -24.39 21.50 3.52
C SER A 607 -24.03 20.11 4.04
N PHE A 608 -22.75 19.73 3.97
CA PHE A 608 -22.23 18.42 4.36
C PHE A 608 -21.73 18.37 5.82
N TRP A 609 -21.87 19.47 6.56
CA TRP A 609 -21.60 19.59 8.00
C TRP A 609 -22.79 20.13 8.80
N LYS A 610 -23.97 20.22 8.18
CA LYS A 610 -25.22 20.56 8.89
C LYS A 610 -25.62 19.39 9.80
N GLU A 611 -25.89 19.68 11.06
CA GLU A 611 -26.41 18.74 12.06
C GLU A 611 -27.85 18.32 11.78
#